data_AF-A0A6N2MHG8-F1
#
_entry.id   AF-A0A6N2MHG8-F1
#
_cell.length_a   1.000
_cell.length_b   1.000
_cell.length_c   1.000
_cell.angle_alpha   90.00
_cell.angle_beta   90.00
_cell.angle_gamma   90.00
#
_symmetry.space_group_name_H-M   'P 1'
#
loop_
_entity.id
_entity.type
_entity.pdbx_description
1 polymer ?
#
loop_
_entity_poly.entity_id
_entity_poly.type
_entity_poly.pdbx_seq_one_letter_code
_entity_poly.pdbx_strand_id
1 'polypeptide(L)'
;MEEKPKELKTPMTSFASINEDLVQNIVRRLPASSFASAACVSKSWNQICNQILSKPKFASACSLNKDEKVALEEVVNKVLSEPIRPHFAIANVIGSEVDLSEKLDFLATKLGSQTPIVVSCASGIMGRDAVTGEHREVMLEEYWVDGESNSCFGIILTVGFLPGLIVDAIPLLQPRKVHQPALVDEFVMNIRHYAASVSGWASPVGIILFGDDGADQKPVMEKLDHAMSRDTVIVGEERTQFLYQSGVRSRNDYRRSEYFPAAVALVFARDRDKPRGTGEIQFHAALSSGVSSIGPRYKAVSVRKIGSETGHTTLLTARREGEQEILDGQRILDDINNELVDQIGRPDLYIGVTEQRKCLIGSEKSRVLTFLVFHGVTGRSRVPFC
;
A
#
# COMPACT_ATOMS: atom_id res chain seq x y z
N MET A 1 46.76 10.28 64.49
CA MET A 1 46.95 9.92 63.07
C MET A 1 46.18 8.63 62.89
N GLU A 2 44.90 8.76 62.55
CA GLU A 2 43.94 7.66 62.51
C GLU A 2 43.72 7.32 61.02
N GLU A 3 44.19 6.15 60.61
CA GLU A 3 44.06 5.66 59.24
C GLU A 3 42.59 5.28 58.98
N LYS A 4 41.92 6.02 58.10
CA LYS A 4 40.60 5.64 57.59
C LYS A 4 40.70 4.32 56.81
N PRO A 5 39.77 3.36 57.00
CA PRO A 5 39.75 2.16 56.20
C PRO A 5 39.44 2.51 54.74
N LYS A 6 40.27 2.01 53.82
CA LYS A 6 39.97 2.03 52.38
C LYS A 6 38.75 1.14 52.12
N GLU A 7 37.65 1.74 51.69
CA GLU A 7 36.52 1.00 51.11
C GLU A 7 37.03 0.09 49.99
N LEU A 8 36.80 -1.21 50.13
CA LEU A 8 36.92 -2.16 49.03
C LEU A 8 35.89 -1.76 47.96
N LYS A 9 36.36 -1.13 46.89
CA LYS A 9 35.61 -1.08 45.63
C LYS A 9 35.46 -2.51 45.16
N THR A 10 34.28 -3.09 45.36
CA THR A 10 33.83 -4.29 44.66
C THR A 10 34.12 -4.07 43.19
N PRO A 11 34.87 -4.97 42.50
CA PRO A 11 35.10 -4.79 41.09
C PRO A 11 33.72 -4.81 40.43
N MET A 12 33.34 -3.68 39.81
CA MET A 12 32.18 -3.68 38.91
C MET A 12 32.48 -4.78 37.90
N THR A 13 31.72 -5.88 37.97
CA THR A 13 31.67 -6.88 36.91
C THR A 13 31.20 -6.15 35.68
N SER A 14 32.16 -5.68 34.90
CA SER A 14 31.91 -4.92 33.69
C SER A 14 31.09 -5.81 32.77
N PHE A 15 30.00 -5.27 32.21
CA PHE A 15 29.23 -5.94 31.15
C PHE A 15 30.14 -6.37 29.97
N ALA A 16 31.37 -5.85 29.89
CA ALA A 16 32.41 -6.30 28.97
C ALA A 16 32.86 -7.76 29.16
N SER A 17 32.57 -8.42 30.29
CA SER A 17 32.88 -9.84 30.51
C SER A 17 31.69 -10.78 30.26
N ILE A 18 30.54 -10.27 29.83
CA ILE A 18 29.38 -11.09 29.48
C ILE A 18 29.58 -11.68 28.08
N ASN A 19 29.31 -12.99 27.94
CA ASN A 19 29.36 -13.67 26.65
C ASN A 19 28.41 -12.98 25.63
N GLU A 20 28.88 -12.74 24.41
CA GLU A 20 28.10 -12.15 23.32
C GLU A 20 26.79 -12.90 23.05
N ASP A 21 26.76 -14.23 23.22
CA ASP A 21 25.54 -15.04 23.09
C ASP A 21 24.46 -14.66 24.10
N LEU A 22 24.86 -14.34 25.33
CA LEU A 22 23.93 -13.90 26.38
C LEU A 22 23.39 -12.51 26.07
N VAL A 23 24.26 -11.59 25.62
CA VAL A 23 23.85 -10.25 25.18
C VAL A 23 22.87 -10.34 24.01
N GLN A 24 23.16 -11.17 23.01
CA GLN A 24 22.28 -11.37 21.87
C GLN A 24 20.92 -11.91 22.31
N ASN A 25 20.87 -12.89 23.21
CA ASN A 25 19.61 -13.44 23.74
C ASN A 25 18.77 -12.42 24.51
N ILE A 26 19.42 -11.54 25.30
CA ILE A 26 18.73 -10.45 26.00
C ILE A 26 18.18 -9.45 24.99
N VAL A 27 19.02 -8.97 24.08
CA VAL A 27 18.68 -7.92 23.11
C VAL A 27 17.58 -8.39 22.14
N ARG A 28 17.55 -9.69 21.77
CA ARG A 28 16.48 -10.27 20.93
C ARG A 28 15.08 -10.21 21.54
N ARG A 29 14.96 -10.00 22.86
CA ARG A 29 13.68 -9.95 23.57
C ARG A 29 13.25 -8.53 23.94
N LEU A 30 14.04 -7.52 23.55
CA LEU A 30 13.72 -6.13 23.84
C LEU A 30 12.64 -5.62 22.90
N PRO A 31 11.73 -4.74 23.39
CA PRO A 31 10.86 -3.98 22.49
C PRO A 31 11.68 -3.06 21.60
N ALA A 32 11.10 -2.61 20.49
CA ALA A 32 11.78 -1.86 19.44
C ALA A 32 12.54 -0.63 19.97
N SER A 33 11.96 0.13 20.90
CA SER A 33 12.58 1.33 21.48
C SER A 33 13.83 1.00 22.31
N SER A 34 13.74 0.03 23.22
CA SER A 34 14.88 -0.44 24.01
C SER A 34 15.95 -1.08 23.13
N PHE A 35 15.55 -1.80 22.08
CA PHE A 35 16.45 -2.37 21.10
C PHE A 35 17.21 -1.28 20.30
N ALA A 36 16.53 -0.20 19.91
CA ALA A 36 17.18 0.94 19.25
C ALA A 36 18.21 1.61 20.17
N SER A 37 17.87 1.81 21.45
CA SER A 37 18.82 2.33 22.45
C SER A 37 20.02 1.41 22.65
N ALA A 38 19.79 0.09 22.70
CA ALA A 38 20.85 -0.92 22.81
C ALA A 38 21.85 -0.83 21.64
N ALA A 39 21.36 -0.58 20.42
CA ALA A 39 22.21 -0.43 19.24
C ALA A 39 23.14 0.79 19.28
N CYS A 40 22.89 1.76 20.15
CA CYS A 40 23.68 2.98 20.31
C CYS A 40 24.71 2.90 21.46
N VAL A 41 24.74 1.81 22.22
CA VAL A 41 25.63 1.67 23.40
C VAL A 41 27.10 1.55 23.02
N SER A 42 27.42 0.67 22.05
CA SER A 42 28.79 0.42 21.60
C SER A 42 28.82 -0.20 20.20
N LYS A 43 30.00 -0.25 19.57
CA LYS A 43 30.18 -0.93 18.27
C LYS A 43 29.81 -2.41 18.33
N SER A 44 30.17 -3.11 19.41
CA SER A 44 29.84 -4.54 19.60
C SER A 44 28.32 -4.74 19.72
N TRP A 45 27.64 -3.94 20.56
CA TRP A 45 26.18 -4.01 20.69
C TRP A 45 25.46 -3.66 19.39
N ASN A 46 25.97 -2.66 18.64
CA ASN A 46 25.46 -2.30 17.33
C ASN A 46 25.56 -3.48 16.34
N GLN A 47 26.71 -4.16 16.31
CA GLN A 47 26.93 -5.35 15.49
C GLN A 47 25.94 -6.47 15.84
N ILE A 48 25.75 -6.77 17.13
CA ILE A 48 24.77 -7.77 17.60
C ILE A 48 23.35 -7.39 17.15
N CYS A 49 22.96 -6.11 17.29
CA CYS A 49 21.66 -5.63 16.85
C CYS A 49 21.48 -5.78 15.32
N ASN A 50 22.51 -5.47 14.54
CA ASN A 50 22.46 -5.61 13.08
C ASN A 50 22.41 -7.08 12.65
N GLN A 51 22.99 -8.00 13.42
CA GLN A 51 22.83 -9.44 13.18
C GLN A 51 21.39 -9.91 13.45
N ILE A 52 20.75 -9.38 14.50
CA ILE A 52 19.34 -9.67 14.81
C ILE A 52 18.43 -9.17 13.69
N LEU A 53 18.69 -7.95 13.19
CA LEU A 53 17.99 -7.34 12.07
C LEU A 53 18.77 -7.49 10.75
N SER A 54 19.15 -8.72 10.43
CA SER A 54 19.88 -9.04 9.18
C SER A 54 18.97 -9.45 8.03
N LYS A 55 17.70 -9.74 8.30
CA LYS A 55 16.71 -10.21 7.32
C LYS A 55 15.51 -9.28 7.27
N PRO A 56 14.78 -9.25 6.13
CA PRO A 56 13.47 -8.61 6.05
C PRO A 56 12.56 -9.03 7.20
N LYS A 57 11.91 -8.06 7.85
CA LYS A 57 10.93 -8.29 8.91
C LYS A 57 9.71 -7.41 8.66
N PHE A 58 8.53 -8.01 8.74
CA PHE A 58 7.25 -7.32 8.74
C PHE A 58 6.57 -7.62 10.06
N ALA A 59 6.22 -6.57 10.81
CA ALA A 59 5.39 -6.66 11.99
C ALA A 59 4.01 -6.10 11.64
N SER A 60 2.96 -6.90 11.82
CA SER A 60 1.59 -6.49 11.52
C SER A 60 0.66 -6.90 12.65
N ALA A 61 -0.29 -6.03 12.97
CA ALA A 61 -1.33 -6.26 13.97
C ALA A 61 -2.59 -5.47 13.63
N CYS A 62 -3.76 -6.02 13.95
CA CYS A 62 -5.04 -5.33 13.85
C CYS A 62 -5.70 -5.17 15.21
N SER A 63 -6.59 -4.19 15.35
CA SER A 63 -7.47 -4.00 16.50
C SER A 63 -8.86 -3.60 16.01
N LEU A 64 -9.89 -4.14 16.66
CA LEU A 64 -11.29 -3.83 16.44
C LEU A 64 -11.91 -3.15 17.68
N ASN A 65 -11.06 -2.56 18.52
CA ASN A 65 -11.53 -1.86 19.71
C ASN A 65 -12.34 -0.62 19.29
N LYS A 66 -13.51 -0.44 19.91
CA LYS A 66 -14.42 0.69 19.60
C LYS A 66 -13.80 2.05 19.96
N ASP A 67 -12.87 2.08 20.91
CA ASP A 67 -12.11 3.28 21.24
C ASP A 67 -10.88 3.38 20.32
N GLU A 68 -10.88 4.39 19.44
CA GLU A 68 -9.82 4.59 18.44
C GLU A 68 -8.42 4.74 19.06
N LYS A 69 -8.32 5.40 20.22
CA LYS A 69 -7.03 5.63 20.89
C LYS A 69 -6.49 4.33 21.45
N VAL A 70 -7.38 3.54 22.08
CA VAL A 70 -7.00 2.22 22.60
C VAL A 70 -6.60 1.30 21.45
N ALA A 71 -7.35 1.29 20.35
CA ALA A 71 -7.03 0.49 19.17
C ALA A 71 -5.66 0.86 18.57
N LEU A 72 -5.35 2.16 18.45
CA LEU A 72 -4.05 2.67 18.01
C LEU A 72 -2.91 2.24 18.94
N GLU A 73 -3.12 2.31 20.25
CA GLU A 73 -2.13 1.86 21.24
C GLU A 73 -1.91 0.34 21.17
N GLU A 74 -2.97 -0.44 21.06
CA GLU A 74 -2.89 -1.90 20.92
C GLU A 74 -2.04 -2.31 19.71
N VAL A 75 -2.32 -1.75 18.52
CA VAL A 75 -1.55 -2.11 17.31
C VAL A 75 -0.10 -1.63 17.38
N VAL A 76 0.16 -0.42 17.88
CA VAL A 76 1.53 0.11 18.01
C VAL A 76 2.33 -0.71 19.03
N ASN A 77 1.76 -0.96 20.20
CA ASN A 77 2.41 -1.77 21.24
C ASN A 77 2.72 -3.17 20.72
N LYS A 78 1.81 -3.75 19.94
CA LYS A 78 2.01 -5.07 19.35
C LYS A 78 3.12 -5.09 18.31
N VAL A 79 3.10 -4.20 17.31
CA VAL A 79 4.12 -4.22 16.24
C VAL A 79 5.52 -3.82 16.74
N LEU A 80 5.60 -3.06 17.83
CA LEU A 80 6.87 -2.66 18.47
C LEU A 80 7.27 -3.53 19.68
N SER A 81 6.51 -4.59 19.98
CA SER A 81 6.79 -5.49 21.11
C SER A 81 8.08 -6.30 20.95
N GLU A 82 8.55 -6.47 19.71
CA GLU A 82 9.78 -7.17 19.38
C GLU A 82 10.79 -6.24 18.68
N PRO A 83 12.07 -6.63 18.56
CA PRO A 83 13.04 -5.88 17.80
C PRO A 83 12.61 -5.64 16.35
N ILE A 84 12.53 -4.36 15.97
CA ILE A 84 12.36 -3.87 14.59
C ILE A 84 12.87 -2.43 14.51
N ARG A 85 13.39 -2.03 13.34
CA ARG A 85 13.69 -0.63 13.01
C ARG A 85 12.77 -0.22 11.87
N PRO A 86 11.74 0.61 12.09
CA PRO A 86 10.82 0.96 11.03
C PRO A 86 11.54 1.61 9.83
N HIS A 87 11.43 1.02 8.64
CA HIS A 87 11.81 1.65 7.37
C HIS A 87 10.60 2.29 6.69
N PHE A 88 9.40 1.78 6.96
CA PHE A 88 8.12 2.36 6.54
C PHE A 88 6.99 1.79 7.41
N ALA A 89 5.82 2.42 7.34
CA ALA A 89 4.59 1.86 7.87
C ALA A 89 3.39 2.12 6.96
N ILE A 90 2.43 1.20 6.97
CA ILE A 90 1.14 1.30 6.30
C ILE A 90 0.08 1.03 7.36
N ALA A 91 -0.88 1.93 7.51
CA ALA A 91 -2.05 1.75 8.35
C ALA A 91 -3.32 1.82 7.52
N ASN A 92 -4.18 0.80 7.62
CA ASN A 92 -5.48 0.80 6.97
C ASN A 92 -6.56 0.82 8.06
N VAL A 93 -7.54 1.71 7.92
CA VAL A 93 -8.57 1.95 8.92
C VAL A 93 -9.94 1.68 8.31
N ILE A 94 -10.82 1.04 9.07
CA ILE A 94 -12.24 0.88 8.78
C ILE A 94 -13.04 1.74 9.76
N GLY A 95 -14.10 2.37 9.28
CA GLY A 95 -15.05 3.15 10.10
C GLY A 95 -15.57 4.40 9.39
N SER A 96 -16.76 4.85 9.78
CA SER A 96 -17.36 6.11 9.30
C SER A 96 -16.75 7.32 10.02
N GLU A 97 -16.56 8.44 9.30
CA GLU A 97 -16.13 9.74 9.87
C GLU A 97 -14.75 9.73 10.57
N VAL A 98 -13.87 8.81 10.16
CA VAL A 98 -12.55 8.64 10.74
C VAL A 98 -11.60 9.79 10.34
N ASP A 99 -11.12 10.59 11.30
CA ASP A 99 -10.04 11.55 11.03
C ASP A 99 -8.69 10.82 10.89
N LEU A 100 -8.15 10.80 9.67
CA LEU A 100 -6.84 10.23 9.37
C LEU A 100 -5.68 11.07 9.91
N SER A 101 -5.89 12.36 10.17
CA SER A 101 -4.84 13.30 10.58
C SER A 101 -4.30 12.94 11.97
N GLU A 102 -5.19 12.77 12.95
CA GLU A 102 -4.82 12.39 14.31
C GLU A 102 -4.06 11.05 14.33
N LYS A 103 -4.46 10.11 13.47
CA LYS A 103 -3.84 8.79 13.34
C LYS A 103 -2.43 8.89 12.77
N LEU A 104 -2.26 9.66 11.70
CA LEU A 104 -0.95 9.90 11.11
C LEU A 104 0.01 10.57 12.11
N ASP A 105 -0.45 11.61 12.82
CA ASP A 105 0.37 12.32 13.82
C ASP A 105 0.76 11.41 15.00
N PHE A 106 -0.18 10.59 15.47
CA PHE A 106 0.08 9.58 16.50
C PHE A 106 1.15 8.58 16.03
N LEU A 107 0.99 8.00 14.84
CA LEU A 107 1.93 7.03 14.28
C LEU A 107 3.30 7.66 14.02
N ALA A 108 3.36 8.88 13.48
CA ALA A 108 4.59 9.62 13.27
C ALA A 108 5.35 9.87 14.58
N THR A 109 4.62 10.15 15.67
CA THR A 109 5.21 10.33 17.00
C THR A 109 5.81 9.02 17.54
N LYS A 110 5.16 7.88 17.28
CA LYS A 110 5.60 6.56 17.79
C LYS A 110 6.69 5.91 16.93
N LEU A 111 6.61 6.05 15.61
CA LEU A 111 7.49 5.40 14.63
C LEU A 111 8.65 6.29 14.17
N GLY A 112 8.58 7.59 14.46
CA GLY A 112 9.57 8.59 14.07
C GLY A 112 9.13 9.45 12.88
N SER A 113 9.45 10.73 12.95
CA SER A 113 9.09 11.75 11.96
C SER A 113 9.83 11.65 10.61
N GLN A 114 10.76 10.71 10.49
CA GLN A 114 11.49 10.42 9.26
C GLN A 114 11.07 9.09 8.64
N THR A 115 10.24 8.32 9.33
CA THR A 115 9.69 7.08 8.82
C THR A 115 8.58 7.43 7.83
N PRO A 116 8.63 6.96 6.58
CA PRO A 116 7.52 7.09 5.65
C PRO A 116 6.31 6.31 6.17
N ILE A 117 5.15 6.97 6.22
CA ILE A 117 3.90 6.39 6.71
C ILE A 117 2.80 6.69 5.70
N VAL A 118 1.99 5.70 5.37
CA VAL A 118 0.72 5.90 4.65
C VAL A 118 -0.41 5.43 5.56
N VAL A 119 -1.42 6.27 5.75
CA VAL A 119 -2.66 5.93 6.46
C VAL A 119 -3.79 6.01 5.45
N SER A 120 -4.57 4.94 5.31
CA SER A 120 -5.65 4.86 4.31
C SER A 120 -6.96 4.34 4.94
N CYS A 121 -8.08 4.64 4.30
CA CYS A 121 -9.39 4.08 4.62
C CYS A 121 -9.64 2.85 3.75
N ALA A 122 -9.91 1.71 4.36
CA ALA A 122 -10.22 0.48 3.64
C ALA A 122 -11.69 0.08 3.87
N SER A 123 -12.27 -0.66 2.91
CA SER A 123 -13.60 -1.27 3.06
C SER A 123 -13.59 -2.52 3.94
N GLY A 124 -12.41 -3.05 4.25
CA GLY A 124 -12.22 -4.18 5.14
C GLY A 124 -10.77 -4.32 5.57
N ILE A 125 -10.55 -5.03 6.67
CA ILE A 125 -9.22 -5.37 7.18
C ILE A 125 -9.13 -6.85 7.51
N MET A 126 -7.97 -7.44 7.23
CA MET A 126 -7.64 -8.81 7.59
C MET A 126 -6.27 -8.82 8.27
N GLY A 127 -6.18 -9.40 9.46
CA GLY A 127 -4.94 -9.38 10.23
C GLY A 127 -4.94 -10.28 11.44
N ARG A 128 -3.90 -10.14 12.25
CA ARG A 128 -3.80 -10.79 13.56
C ARG A 128 -4.14 -9.77 14.63
N ASP A 129 -5.14 -10.08 15.44
CA ASP A 129 -5.60 -9.23 16.52
C ASP A 129 -4.47 -8.97 17.54
N ALA A 130 -4.31 -7.71 17.93
CA ALA A 130 -3.20 -7.25 18.74
C ALA A 130 -3.21 -7.83 20.16
N VAL A 131 -4.41 -8.06 20.71
CA VAL A 131 -4.62 -8.50 22.10
C VAL A 131 -4.66 -10.02 22.19
N THR A 132 -5.52 -10.64 21.37
CA THR A 132 -5.79 -12.08 21.40
C THR A 132 -4.79 -12.89 20.58
N GLY A 133 -4.17 -12.28 19.57
CA GLY A 133 -3.30 -12.99 18.62
C GLY A 133 -4.05 -13.87 17.61
N GLU A 134 -5.39 -13.82 17.59
CA GLU A 134 -6.21 -14.57 16.65
C GLU A 134 -6.26 -13.88 15.29
N HIS A 135 -6.45 -14.66 14.23
CA HIS A 135 -6.67 -14.11 12.89
C HIS A 135 -8.12 -13.60 12.78
N ARG A 136 -8.29 -12.38 12.29
CA ARG A 136 -9.58 -11.70 12.13
C ARG A 136 -9.67 -11.09 10.73
N GLU A 137 -10.87 -11.14 10.17
CA GLU A 137 -11.24 -10.50 8.93
C GLU A 137 -12.58 -9.81 9.15
N VAL A 138 -12.67 -8.54 8.76
CA VAL A 138 -13.87 -7.71 8.94
C VAL A 138 -14.06 -6.87 7.68
N MET A 139 -15.29 -6.83 7.18
CA MET A 139 -15.72 -6.01 6.04
C MET A 139 -16.86 -5.08 6.46
N LEU A 140 -16.88 -3.85 5.92
CA LEU A 140 -17.86 -2.82 6.27
C LEU A 140 -19.30 -3.19 5.86
N GLU A 141 -19.48 -4.05 4.85
CA GLU A 141 -20.81 -4.40 4.31
C GLU A 141 -21.58 -5.46 5.12
N GLU A 142 -20.93 -6.27 5.96
CA GLU A 142 -21.58 -7.40 6.66
C GLU A 142 -22.45 -7.00 7.87
N TYR A 143 -22.53 -5.71 8.24
CA TYR A 143 -23.19 -5.27 9.47
C TYR A 143 -24.52 -4.51 9.29
N TRP A 144 -25.09 -4.47 8.08
CA TRP A 144 -26.39 -3.83 7.83
C TRP A 144 -27.62 -4.74 8.04
N VAL A 145 -27.44 -5.94 8.61
CA VAL A 145 -28.55 -6.91 8.77
C VAL A 145 -29.40 -6.68 10.02
N ASP A 146 -28.98 -5.87 10.99
CA ASP A 146 -29.87 -5.43 12.07
C ASP A 146 -29.62 -3.95 12.41
N GLY A 147 -30.70 -3.17 12.50
CA GLY A 147 -30.72 -1.71 12.52
C GLY A 147 -30.10 -0.99 13.73
N GLU A 148 -28.99 -1.47 14.28
CA GLU A 148 -28.13 -0.72 15.18
C GLU A 148 -26.86 -0.33 14.42
N SER A 149 -26.69 0.96 14.13
CA SER A 149 -25.43 1.50 13.61
C SER A 149 -24.34 1.38 14.69
N ASN A 150 -23.78 0.19 14.86
CA ASN A 150 -22.54 0.03 15.61
C ASN A 150 -21.45 0.70 14.77
N SER A 151 -20.98 1.87 15.24
CA SER A 151 -19.78 2.51 14.71
C SER A 151 -18.61 1.51 14.82
N CYS A 152 -18.35 0.79 13.73
CA CYS A 152 -17.28 -0.20 13.69
C CYS A 152 -15.99 0.54 13.35
N PHE A 153 -15.16 0.73 14.37
CA PHE A 153 -13.78 1.16 14.18
C PHE A 153 -12.87 -0.06 14.13
N GLY A 154 -11.91 -0.03 13.23
CA GLY A 154 -10.86 -1.03 13.18
C GLY A 154 -9.64 -0.49 12.47
N ILE A 155 -8.47 -0.93 12.89
CA ILE A 155 -7.20 -0.53 12.31
C ILE A 155 -6.29 -1.73 12.15
N ILE A 156 -5.58 -1.81 11.03
CA ILE A 156 -4.42 -2.68 10.86
C ILE A 156 -3.19 -1.83 10.61
N LEU A 157 -2.13 -2.07 11.38
CA LEU A 157 -0.84 -1.42 11.23
C LEU A 157 0.19 -2.45 10.77
N THR A 158 0.89 -2.15 9.69
CA THR A 158 2.01 -2.94 9.18
C THR A 158 3.27 -2.08 9.17
N VAL A 159 4.32 -2.54 9.85
CA VAL A 159 5.64 -1.91 9.92
C VAL A 159 6.67 -2.82 9.27
N GLY A 160 7.40 -2.29 8.30
CA GLY A 160 8.42 -3.04 7.57
C GLY A 160 9.84 -2.60 7.90
N PHE A 161 10.74 -3.58 8.00
CA PHE A 161 12.19 -3.42 8.03
C PHE A 161 12.79 -4.22 6.88
N LEU A 162 13.45 -3.55 5.95
CA LEU A 162 13.97 -4.14 4.72
C LEU A 162 15.46 -3.79 4.58
N PRO A 163 16.37 -4.64 5.09
CA PRO A 163 17.80 -4.35 5.05
C PRO A 163 18.28 -4.34 3.59
N GLY A 164 19.00 -3.28 3.21
CA GLY A 164 19.49 -3.09 1.83
C GLY A 164 18.50 -2.38 0.90
N LEU A 165 17.34 -1.95 1.40
CA LEU A 165 16.44 -1.05 0.71
C LEU A 165 16.25 0.22 1.53
N ILE A 166 16.08 1.34 0.83
CA ILE A 166 15.64 2.61 1.38
C ILE A 166 14.26 2.91 0.79
N VAL A 167 13.37 3.38 1.65
CA VAL A 167 11.95 3.58 1.33
C VAL A 167 11.59 5.04 1.54
N ASP A 168 10.76 5.60 0.67
CA ASP A 168 10.14 6.91 0.88
C ASP A 168 8.77 7.01 0.20
N ALA A 169 7.95 7.92 0.70
CA ALA A 169 6.65 8.26 0.13
C ALA A 169 6.81 9.44 -0.84
N ILE A 170 6.43 9.24 -2.10
CA ILE A 170 6.48 10.25 -3.17
C ILE A 170 5.05 10.54 -3.62
N PRO A 171 4.56 11.80 -3.50
CA PRO A 171 3.21 12.14 -3.91
C PRO A 171 3.09 12.43 -5.41
N LEU A 172 1.97 12.04 -6.00
CA LEU A 172 1.47 12.58 -7.26
C LEU A 172 0.66 13.84 -6.93
N LEU A 173 1.13 15.00 -7.39
CA LEU A 173 0.47 16.27 -7.14
C LEU A 173 -0.48 16.63 -8.28
N GLN A 174 -1.66 17.12 -7.91
CA GLN A 174 -2.65 17.66 -8.82
C GLN A 174 -2.94 19.12 -8.46
N PRO A 175 -2.97 20.05 -9.44
CA PRO A 175 -3.35 21.43 -9.20
C PRO A 175 -4.80 21.54 -8.71
N ARG A 176 -5.08 22.40 -7.73
CA ARG A 176 -6.45 22.67 -7.26
C ARG A 176 -7.31 23.45 -8.27
N LYS A 177 -6.69 24.01 -9.32
CA LYS A 177 -7.42 24.71 -10.38
C LYS A 177 -8.24 23.69 -11.18
N VAL A 178 -9.55 23.91 -11.24
CA VAL A 178 -10.50 23.04 -11.93
C VAL A 178 -10.03 22.78 -13.38
N HIS A 179 -10.01 21.52 -13.79
CA HIS A 179 -9.66 21.01 -15.13
C HIS A 179 -8.18 20.84 -15.48
N GLN A 180 -7.23 20.96 -14.55
CA GLN A 180 -5.84 20.57 -14.84
C GLN A 180 -5.57 19.09 -14.50
N PRO A 181 -4.96 18.32 -15.42
CA PRO A 181 -4.61 16.93 -15.18
C PRO A 181 -3.50 16.83 -14.13
N ALA A 182 -3.45 15.70 -13.42
CA ALA A 182 -2.36 15.40 -12.50
C ALA A 182 -1.00 15.43 -13.21
N LEU A 183 0.06 15.82 -12.50
CA LEU A 183 1.41 15.96 -13.04
C LEU A 183 2.12 14.60 -13.15
N VAL A 184 1.55 13.68 -13.93
CA VAL A 184 1.97 12.28 -13.97
C VAL A 184 3.41 12.13 -14.49
N ASP A 185 3.84 12.93 -15.47
CA ASP A 185 5.23 12.87 -15.96
C ASP A 185 6.23 13.29 -14.88
N GLU A 186 5.92 14.36 -14.14
CA GLU A 186 6.76 14.83 -13.04
C GLU A 186 6.82 13.78 -11.92
N PHE A 187 5.68 13.16 -11.60
CA PHE A 187 5.61 12.09 -10.61
C PHE A 187 6.51 10.90 -10.96
N VAL A 188 6.44 10.40 -12.20
CA VAL A 188 7.30 9.32 -12.67
C VAL A 188 8.78 9.73 -12.65
N MET A 189 9.09 10.96 -13.04
CA MET A 189 10.47 11.47 -12.98
C MET A 189 10.97 11.64 -11.56
N ASN A 190 10.13 12.06 -10.62
CA ASN A 190 10.47 12.17 -9.20
C ASN A 190 10.79 10.80 -8.59
N ILE A 191 10.04 9.75 -8.96
CA ILE A 191 10.34 8.36 -8.58
C ILE A 191 11.69 7.92 -9.16
N ARG A 192 11.93 8.17 -10.46
CA ARG A 192 13.20 7.82 -11.12
C ARG A 192 14.40 8.53 -10.49
N HIS A 193 14.27 9.83 -10.23
CA HIS A 193 15.32 10.64 -9.61
C HIS A 193 15.60 10.17 -8.19
N TYR A 194 14.57 9.87 -7.41
CA TYR A 194 14.74 9.31 -6.08
C TYR A 194 15.47 7.96 -6.14
N ALA A 195 14.99 7.01 -6.96
CA ALA A 195 15.65 5.72 -7.12
C ALA A 195 17.11 5.87 -7.56
N ALA A 196 17.39 6.77 -8.52
CA ALA A 196 18.74 7.03 -9.01
C ALA A 196 19.65 7.64 -7.93
N SER A 197 19.13 8.57 -7.13
CA SER A 197 19.90 9.20 -6.05
C SER A 197 20.33 8.22 -4.96
N VAL A 198 19.52 7.19 -4.70
CA VAL A 198 19.73 6.25 -3.60
C VAL A 198 20.45 4.98 -4.05
N SER A 199 20.13 4.48 -5.25
CA SER A 199 20.65 3.21 -5.77
C SER A 199 21.68 3.35 -6.90
N GLY A 200 21.75 4.53 -7.54
CA GLY A 200 22.45 4.72 -8.82
C GLY A 200 21.65 4.25 -10.05
N TRP A 201 20.47 3.66 -9.87
CA TRP A 201 19.60 3.16 -10.94
C TRP A 201 18.26 3.89 -10.95
N ALA A 202 17.74 4.20 -12.14
CA ALA A 202 16.48 4.92 -12.28
C ALA A 202 15.23 4.11 -11.91
N SER A 203 15.31 2.78 -11.89
CA SER A 203 14.15 1.93 -11.57
C SER A 203 14.22 1.42 -10.11
N PRO A 204 13.16 1.60 -9.31
CA PRO A 204 13.07 1.02 -7.98
C PRO A 204 12.84 -0.50 -8.06
N VAL A 205 12.99 -1.18 -6.93
CA VAL A 205 12.72 -2.63 -6.80
C VAL A 205 11.22 -2.89 -6.72
N GLY A 206 10.48 -2.02 -6.04
CA GLY A 206 9.05 -2.13 -5.90
C GLY A 206 8.38 -0.78 -5.62
N ILE A 207 7.08 -0.72 -5.87
CA ILE A 207 6.21 0.43 -5.62
C ILE A 207 4.89 -0.08 -5.05
N ILE A 208 4.42 0.53 -3.95
CA ILE A 208 3.04 0.40 -3.49
C ILE A 208 2.35 1.75 -3.73
N LEU A 209 1.32 1.77 -4.58
CA LEU A 209 0.57 2.97 -4.95
C LEU A 209 -0.74 3.07 -4.17
N PHE A 210 -1.06 4.26 -3.66
CA PHE A 210 -2.34 4.58 -3.04
C PHE A 210 -2.95 5.76 -3.80
N GLY A 211 -4.05 5.52 -4.50
CA GLY A 211 -4.75 6.53 -5.29
C GLY A 211 -5.90 7.18 -4.53
N ASP A 212 -6.14 8.46 -4.81
CA ASP A 212 -7.31 9.19 -4.30
C ASP A 212 -8.56 8.83 -5.10
N ASP A 213 -9.71 8.72 -4.42
CA ASP A 213 -11.00 8.37 -5.04
C ASP A 213 -11.43 9.35 -6.14
N GLY A 214 -10.97 10.61 -6.08
CA GLY A 214 -11.27 11.63 -7.07
C GLY A 214 -10.40 11.60 -8.34
N ALA A 215 -9.36 10.76 -8.40
CA ALA A 215 -8.36 10.79 -9.48
C ALA A 215 -8.28 9.47 -10.27
N ASP A 216 -8.27 9.57 -11.60
CA ASP A 216 -8.08 8.41 -12.48
C ASP A 216 -6.60 7.96 -12.46
N GLN A 217 -6.35 6.81 -11.83
CA GLN A 217 -5.00 6.24 -11.69
C GLN A 217 -4.55 5.42 -12.90
N LYS A 218 -5.44 5.10 -13.84
CA LYS A 218 -5.08 4.36 -15.06
C LYS A 218 -3.93 5.00 -15.85
N PRO A 219 -3.94 6.31 -16.17
CA PRO A 219 -2.81 6.95 -16.85
C PRO A 219 -1.52 6.94 -16.02
N VAL A 220 -1.62 6.91 -14.68
CA VAL A 220 -0.47 6.82 -13.79
C VAL A 220 0.18 5.45 -13.91
N MET A 221 -0.63 4.38 -13.81
CA MET A 221 -0.17 3.00 -13.96
C MET A 221 0.45 2.74 -15.33
N GLU A 222 -0.14 3.26 -16.41
CA GLU A 222 0.41 3.11 -17.76
C GLU A 222 1.79 3.75 -17.91
N LYS A 223 1.97 4.96 -17.37
CA LYS A 223 3.26 5.64 -17.42
C LYS A 223 4.29 4.97 -16.51
N LEU A 224 3.89 4.46 -15.35
CA LEU A 224 4.78 3.69 -14.50
C LEU A 224 5.24 2.38 -15.18
N ASP A 225 4.31 1.61 -15.76
CA ASP A 225 4.64 0.37 -16.49
C ASP A 225 5.53 0.64 -17.71
N HIS A 226 5.33 1.76 -18.40
CA HIS A 226 6.22 2.20 -19.46
C HIS A 226 7.62 2.59 -18.96
N ALA A 227 7.68 3.29 -17.81
CA ALA A 227 8.89 3.92 -17.32
C ALA A 227 9.84 3.00 -16.55
N MET A 228 9.29 1.99 -15.87
CA MET A 228 10.02 1.16 -14.93
C MET A 228 10.60 -0.09 -15.59
N SER A 229 11.55 -0.74 -14.90
CA SER A 229 12.08 -2.03 -15.35
C SER A 229 10.98 -3.10 -15.26
N ARG A 230 11.08 -4.15 -16.08
CA ARG A 230 10.22 -5.33 -15.97
C ARG A 230 10.33 -6.04 -14.62
N ASP A 231 11.45 -5.84 -13.92
CA ASP A 231 11.69 -6.41 -12.60
C ASP A 231 11.09 -5.55 -11.47
N THR A 232 10.58 -4.34 -11.78
CA THR A 232 9.93 -3.47 -10.80
C THR A 232 8.49 -3.95 -10.59
N VAL A 233 8.20 -4.39 -9.36
CA VAL A 233 6.83 -4.77 -8.97
C VAL A 233 6.04 -3.52 -8.59
N ILE A 234 4.85 -3.36 -9.15
CA ILE A 234 3.93 -2.26 -8.83
C ILE A 234 2.59 -2.85 -8.40
N VAL A 235 2.21 -2.58 -7.17
CA VAL A 235 0.92 -2.97 -6.58
C VAL A 235 0.28 -1.77 -5.91
N GLY A 236 -0.99 -1.85 -5.55
CA GLY A 236 -1.64 -0.71 -4.90
C GLY A 236 -3.14 -0.79 -4.84
N GLU A 237 -3.71 0.25 -4.25
CA GLU A 237 -5.14 0.51 -4.19
C GLU A 237 -5.47 1.71 -5.09
N GLU A 238 -6.39 1.52 -6.04
CA GLU A 238 -6.74 2.55 -7.02
C GLU A 238 -7.46 3.73 -6.37
N ARG A 239 -8.33 3.45 -5.39
CA ARG A 239 -9.26 4.42 -4.83
C ARG A 239 -9.39 4.24 -3.34
N THR A 240 -8.79 5.16 -2.60
CA THR A 240 -8.90 5.24 -1.15
C THR A 240 -8.79 6.68 -0.71
N GLN A 241 -9.40 7.01 0.42
CA GLN A 241 -8.98 8.19 1.17
C GLN A 241 -7.64 7.88 1.82
N PHE A 242 -6.65 8.76 1.71
CA PHE A 242 -5.36 8.54 2.34
C PHE A 242 -4.71 9.82 2.85
N LEU A 243 -3.81 9.67 3.82
CA LEU A 243 -2.81 10.65 4.19
C LEU A 243 -1.44 9.98 4.21
N TYR A 244 -0.39 10.79 4.09
CA TYR A 244 0.97 10.26 4.12
C TYR A 244 1.93 11.20 4.84
N GLN A 245 3.02 10.60 5.30
CA GLN A 245 4.25 11.25 5.72
C GLN A 245 5.40 10.68 4.89
N SER A 246 6.19 11.57 4.30
CA SER A 246 7.49 11.26 3.69
C SER A 246 8.60 11.47 4.71
N GLY A 247 9.68 10.69 4.59
CA GLY A 247 10.91 10.94 5.33
C GLY A 247 11.54 12.29 4.96
N VAL A 248 11.33 12.74 3.72
CA VAL A 248 11.79 14.03 3.22
C VAL A 248 10.77 15.12 3.57
N ARG A 249 11.13 15.98 4.53
CA ARG A 249 10.22 17.03 5.07
C ARG A 249 9.59 17.95 4.02
N SER A 250 10.32 18.28 2.95
CA SER A 250 9.79 19.14 1.88
C SER A 250 8.63 18.51 1.10
N ARG A 251 8.47 17.19 1.14
CA ARG A 251 7.37 16.46 0.50
C ARG A 251 6.09 16.41 1.34
N ASN A 252 6.13 16.90 2.57
CA ASN A 252 5.00 16.90 3.50
C ASN A 252 4.16 18.19 3.47
N ASP A 253 4.60 19.24 2.77
CA ASP A 253 3.98 20.59 2.82
C ASP A 253 2.86 20.79 1.78
N TYR A 254 1.96 19.82 1.63
CA TYR A 254 0.86 19.89 0.65
C TYR A 254 -0.37 20.66 1.17
N ARG A 255 -0.52 20.83 2.50
CA ARG A 255 -1.67 21.55 3.07
C ARG A 255 -1.69 23.04 2.73
N ARG A 256 -0.52 23.65 2.50
CA ARG A 256 -0.36 25.07 2.14
C ARG A 256 -0.17 25.32 0.63
N SER A 257 -0.20 24.25 -0.16
CA SER A 257 0.12 24.27 -1.58
C SER A 257 -1.11 24.57 -2.46
N GLU A 258 -0.88 25.15 -3.64
CA GLU A 258 -1.86 25.21 -4.74
C GLU A 258 -2.23 23.81 -5.28
N TYR A 259 -1.56 22.77 -4.78
CA TYR A 259 -1.70 21.39 -5.20
C TYR A 259 -2.27 20.52 -4.07
N PHE A 260 -2.88 19.41 -4.42
CA PHE A 260 -3.29 18.34 -3.49
C PHE A 260 -2.74 16.99 -3.99
N PRO A 261 -2.52 16.02 -3.10
CA PRO A 261 -2.04 14.70 -3.50
C PRO A 261 -3.19 13.90 -4.12
N ALA A 262 -3.04 13.54 -5.40
CA ALA A 262 -3.97 12.67 -6.12
C ALA A 262 -3.60 11.17 -6.01
N ALA A 263 -2.36 10.89 -5.61
CA ALA A 263 -1.88 9.58 -5.22
C ALA A 263 -0.60 9.72 -4.39
N VAL A 264 -0.16 8.64 -3.74
CA VAL A 264 1.17 8.52 -3.15
C VAL A 264 1.77 7.15 -3.49
N ALA A 265 3.03 7.15 -3.93
CA ALA A 265 3.82 5.95 -4.12
C ALA A 265 4.77 5.76 -2.95
N LEU A 266 4.67 4.62 -2.27
CA LEU A 266 5.71 4.13 -1.39
C LEU A 266 6.75 3.39 -2.23
N VAL A 267 7.92 4.00 -2.38
CA VAL A 267 8.96 3.56 -3.33
C VAL A 267 10.08 2.83 -2.62
N PHE A 268 10.38 1.61 -3.06
CA PHE A 268 11.42 0.75 -2.51
C PHE A 268 12.65 0.78 -3.42
N ALA A 269 13.67 1.56 -3.08
CA ALA A 269 14.91 1.67 -3.84
C ALA A 269 16.04 0.86 -3.21
N ARG A 270 16.98 0.35 -4.02
CA ARG A 270 18.17 -0.32 -3.48
C ARG A 270 19.05 0.69 -2.75
N ASP A 271 19.53 0.29 -1.58
CA ASP A 271 20.53 1.06 -0.87
C ASP A 271 21.92 0.77 -1.46
N ARG A 272 22.51 1.77 -2.11
CA ARG A 272 23.87 1.68 -2.66
C ARG A 272 24.92 1.56 -1.54
N ASP A 273 24.64 2.15 -0.38
CA ASP A 273 25.55 2.22 0.76
C ASP A 273 25.31 1.08 1.77
N LYS A 274 24.53 0.06 1.38
CA LYS A 274 24.22 -1.07 2.25
C LYS A 274 25.49 -1.78 2.73
N PRO A 275 25.51 -2.29 3.98
CA PRO A 275 26.65 -3.03 4.51
C PRO A 275 27.03 -4.23 3.64
N ARG A 276 28.33 -4.50 3.52
CA ARG A 276 28.85 -5.69 2.82
C ARG A 276 28.25 -6.96 3.42
N GLY A 277 27.76 -7.85 2.56
CA GLY A 277 27.08 -9.08 2.97
C GLY A 277 25.56 -8.95 3.14
N THR A 278 25.00 -7.75 3.02
CA THR A 278 23.54 -7.58 2.90
C THR A 278 23.09 -8.15 1.56
N GLY A 279 22.18 -9.13 1.61
CA GLY A 279 21.62 -9.75 0.41
C GLY A 279 20.87 -8.77 -0.49
N GLU A 280 20.37 -9.28 -1.61
CA GLU A 280 19.43 -8.56 -2.46
C GLU A 280 18.00 -8.96 -2.10
N ILE A 281 17.10 -7.97 -2.02
CA ILE A 281 15.67 -8.21 -1.86
C ILE A 281 15.04 -8.14 -3.24
N GLN A 282 14.22 -9.14 -3.55
CA GLN A 282 13.38 -9.19 -4.75
C GLN A 282 11.92 -9.32 -4.31
N PHE A 283 11.06 -8.52 -4.91
CA PHE A 283 9.62 -8.65 -4.71
C PHE A 283 9.05 -9.61 -5.75
N HIS A 284 8.12 -10.46 -5.29
CA HIS A 284 7.32 -11.30 -6.16
C HIS A 284 5.86 -10.88 -5.99
N ALA A 285 5.17 -10.64 -7.09
CA ALA A 285 3.74 -10.42 -7.10
C ALA A 285 3.03 -11.63 -7.71
N ALA A 286 1.96 -12.05 -7.06
CA ALA A 286 1.00 -12.99 -7.61
C ALA A 286 -0.32 -12.24 -7.78
N LEU A 287 -0.89 -12.31 -8.98
CA LEU A 287 -2.21 -11.75 -9.28
C LEU A 287 -3.21 -12.89 -9.21
N SER A 288 -4.15 -12.83 -8.28
CA SER A 288 -5.37 -13.61 -8.39
C SER A 288 -6.22 -12.98 -9.48
N SER A 289 -6.83 -13.79 -10.36
CA SER A 289 -7.72 -13.23 -11.37
C SER A 289 -8.93 -12.55 -10.71
N GLY A 290 -9.33 -12.95 -9.50
CA GLY A 290 -10.49 -12.41 -8.77
C GLY A 290 -11.83 -12.63 -9.48
N VAL A 291 -11.79 -13.02 -10.75
CA VAL A 291 -12.91 -13.28 -11.64
C VAL A 291 -12.74 -14.66 -12.25
N SER A 292 -13.87 -15.33 -12.46
CA SER A 292 -13.98 -16.53 -13.27
C SER A 292 -14.43 -16.13 -14.67
N SER A 293 -13.72 -16.60 -15.70
CA SER A 293 -14.16 -16.39 -17.08
C SER A 293 -15.36 -17.27 -17.38
N ILE A 294 -16.47 -16.67 -17.80
CA ILE A 294 -17.71 -17.35 -18.19
C ILE A 294 -18.05 -16.96 -19.63
N GLY A 295 -18.62 -17.90 -20.38
CA GLY A 295 -19.07 -17.68 -21.74
C GLY A 295 -17.97 -17.65 -22.82
N PRO A 296 -18.38 -17.47 -24.08
CA PRO A 296 -17.50 -17.49 -25.23
C PRO A 296 -16.68 -16.19 -25.36
N ARG A 297 -15.64 -16.22 -26.21
CA ARG A 297 -14.89 -15.01 -26.59
C ARG A 297 -15.70 -14.19 -27.58
N TYR A 298 -15.79 -12.88 -27.33
CA TYR A 298 -16.48 -11.93 -28.19
C TYR A 298 -15.49 -11.02 -28.92
N LYS A 299 -15.84 -10.61 -30.15
CA LYS A 299 -15.19 -9.52 -30.89
C LYS A 299 -16.12 -8.32 -30.90
N ALA A 300 -15.62 -7.17 -30.46
CA ALA A 300 -16.35 -5.91 -30.53
C ALA A 300 -16.68 -5.56 -31.99
N VAL A 301 -17.93 -5.20 -32.25
CA VAL A 301 -18.43 -4.81 -33.58
C VAL A 301 -18.63 -3.29 -33.64
N SER A 302 -19.24 -2.71 -32.60
CA SER A 302 -19.40 -1.26 -32.47
C SER A 302 -19.20 -0.85 -31.02
N VAL A 303 -18.43 0.23 -30.81
CA VAL A 303 -18.17 0.84 -29.51
C VAL A 303 -18.59 2.31 -29.59
N ARG A 304 -19.52 2.73 -28.74
CA ARG A 304 -19.97 4.12 -28.66
C ARG A 304 -19.87 4.63 -27.23
N LYS A 305 -19.11 5.70 -27.03
CA LYS A 305 -19.09 6.43 -25.76
C LYS A 305 -20.32 7.31 -25.67
N ILE A 306 -21.06 7.21 -24.57
CA ILE A 306 -22.14 8.12 -24.22
C ILE A 306 -21.68 8.94 -23.01
N GLY A 307 -21.66 10.26 -23.17
CA GLY A 307 -21.54 11.17 -22.04
C GLY A 307 -22.87 11.29 -21.33
N SER A 308 -22.86 11.13 -20.01
CA SER A 308 -23.98 11.48 -19.13
C SER A 308 -23.48 12.41 -18.02
N GLU A 309 -24.39 13.16 -17.40
CA GLU A 309 -24.08 14.05 -16.27
C GLU A 309 -23.47 13.29 -15.07
N THR A 310 -23.70 11.98 -14.98
CA THR A 310 -23.22 11.10 -13.89
C THR A 310 -22.06 10.17 -14.31
N GLY A 311 -21.51 10.30 -15.53
CA GLY A 311 -20.33 9.55 -15.96
C GLY A 311 -20.27 9.19 -17.45
N HIS A 312 -19.15 8.60 -17.87
CA HIS A 312 -18.92 8.09 -19.21
C HIS A 312 -19.33 6.61 -19.30
N THR A 313 -20.44 6.30 -19.96
CA THR A 313 -20.83 4.91 -20.25
C THR A 313 -20.42 4.54 -21.66
N THR A 314 -20.07 3.28 -21.89
CA THR A 314 -19.73 2.79 -23.23
C THR A 314 -20.74 1.73 -23.64
N LEU A 315 -21.44 1.97 -24.75
CA LEU A 315 -22.23 0.92 -25.39
C LEU A 315 -21.35 0.11 -26.32
N LEU A 316 -21.47 -1.19 -26.18
CA LEU A 316 -20.79 -2.19 -26.98
C LEU A 316 -21.85 -3.10 -27.62
N THR A 317 -21.67 -3.36 -28.92
CA THR A 317 -22.21 -4.58 -29.55
C THR A 317 -21.06 -5.48 -29.92
N ALA A 318 -21.28 -6.79 -29.79
CA ALA A 318 -20.23 -7.76 -30.02
C ALA A 318 -20.77 -8.96 -30.79
N ARG A 319 -19.87 -9.71 -31.42
CA ARG A 319 -20.19 -11.00 -32.04
C ARG A 319 -19.34 -12.08 -31.41
N ARG A 320 -19.85 -13.31 -31.33
CA ARG A 320 -19.06 -14.45 -30.86
C ARG A 320 -17.93 -14.74 -31.86
N GLU A 321 -16.78 -15.14 -31.35
CA GLU A 321 -15.64 -15.46 -32.21
C GLU A 321 -15.98 -16.69 -33.08
N GLY A 322 -15.97 -16.51 -34.40
CA GLY A 322 -16.36 -17.54 -35.36
C GLY A 322 -17.79 -17.38 -35.92
N GLU A 323 -18.59 -16.49 -35.33
CA GLU A 323 -19.97 -16.23 -35.74
C GLU A 323 -20.13 -14.85 -36.40
N GLN A 324 -21.18 -14.69 -37.21
CA GLN A 324 -21.53 -13.42 -37.86
C GLN A 324 -22.66 -12.68 -37.15
N GLU A 325 -23.37 -13.32 -36.21
CA GLU A 325 -24.47 -12.69 -35.49
C GLU A 325 -23.93 -11.57 -34.58
N ILE A 326 -24.54 -10.39 -34.68
CA ILE A 326 -24.25 -9.24 -33.83
C ILE A 326 -25.21 -9.29 -32.64
N LEU A 327 -24.64 -9.41 -31.45
CA LEU A 327 -25.34 -9.46 -30.19
C LEU A 327 -25.29 -8.07 -29.52
N ASP A 328 -26.42 -7.66 -28.95
CA ASP A 328 -26.49 -6.50 -28.08
C ASP A 328 -26.11 -6.88 -26.63
N GLY A 329 -25.89 -5.87 -25.79
CA GLY A 329 -25.49 -6.09 -24.41
C GLY A 329 -26.52 -6.87 -23.58
N GLN A 330 -27.82 -6.79 -23.90
CA GLN A 330 -28.85 -7.51 -23.15
C GLN A 330 -28.82 -9.00 -23.47
N ARG A 331 -28.72 -9.37 -24.75
CA ARG A 331 -28.59 -10.77 -25.17
C ARG A 331 -27.34 -11.43 -24.58
N ILE A 332 -26.22 -10.71 -24.55
CA ILE A 332 -24.98 -11.21 -23.93
C ILE A 332 -25.18 -11.45 -22.43
N LEU A 333 -25.88 -10.54 -21.73
CA LEU A 333 -26.21 -10.71 -20.31
C LEU A 333 -27.15 -11.88 -20.06
N ASP A 334 -28.19 -12.03 -20.89
CA ASP A 334 -29.15 -13.12 -20.79
C ASP A 334 -28.47 -14.48 -21.01
N ASP A 335 -27.58 -14.59 -21.99
CA ASP A 335 -26.77 -15.79 -22.23
C ASP A 335 -25.89 -16.14 -21.01
N ILE A 336 -25.20 -15.15 -20.43
CA ILE A 336 -24.35 -15.34 -19.24
C ILE A 336 -25.20 -15.77 -18.04
N ASN A 337 -26.35 -15.13 -17.81
CA ASN A 337 -27.26 -15.47 -16.72
C ASN A 337 -27.83 -16.89 -16.88
N ASN A 338 -28.09 -17.33 -18.11
CA ASN A 338 -28.51 -18.70 -18.42
C ASN A 338 -27.38 -19.73 -18.25
N GLU A 339 -26.11 -19.36 -18.42
CA GLU A 339 -24.97 -20.23 -18.08
C GLU A 339 -24.74 -20.32 -16.57
N LEU A 340 -25.11 -19.27 -15.83
CA LEU A 340 -24.89 -19.12 -14.38
C LEU A 340 -25.96 -19.77 -13.49
N VAL A 341 -26.98 -20.41 -14.07
CA VAL A 341 -28.17 -20.96 -13.38
C VAL A 341 -27.79 -21.59 -12.03
N ASP A 342 -28.35 -21.01 -10.96
CA ASP A 342 -28.32 -21.44 -9.56
C ASP A 342 -27.01 -21.34 -8.75
N GLN A 343 -25.92 -20.73 -9.25
CA GLN A 343 -24.64 -20.79 -8.51
C GLN A 343 -24.28 -19.58 -7.65
N ILE A 344 -24.74 -18.35 -7.97
CA ILE A 344 -24.34 -17.13 -7.24
C ILE A 344 -25.49 -16.11 -7.26
N GLY A 345 -25.87 -15.55 -6.11
CA GLY A 345 -26.80 -14.42 -6.06
C GLY A 345 -26.18 -13.17 -6.72
N ARG A 346 -26.84 -12.63 -7.76
CA ARG A 346 -26.47 -11.41 -8.53
C ARG A 346 -24.93 -11.15 -8.61
N PRO A 347 -24.19 -11.87 -9.46
CA PRO A 347 -22.75 -11.67 -9.58
C PRO A 347 -22.42 -10.31 -10.20
N ASP A 348 -21.37 -9.66 -9.72
CA ASP A 348 -20.77 -8.51 -10.37
C ASP A 348 -20.09 -8.94 -11.68
N LEU A 349 -20.63 -8.49 -12.80
CA LEU A 349 -20.17 -8.87 -14.13
C LEU A 349 -19.13 -7.88 -14.64
N TYR A 350 -18.02 -8.43 -15.14
CA TYR A 350 -16.94 -7.64 -15.75
C TYR A 350 -16.64 -8.14 -17.16
N ILE A 351 -16.37 -7.21 -18.08
CA ILE A 351 -15.83 -7.52 -19.40
C ILE A 351 -14.35 -7.18 -19.42
N GLY A 352 -13.52 -8.18 -19.65
CA GLY A 352 -12.09 -8.02 -19.93
C GLY A 352 -11.87 -7.58 -21.37
N VAL A 353 -11.27 -6.41 -21.57
CA VAL A 353 -10.94 -5.83 -22.88
C VAL A 353 -9.42 -5.75 -23.02
N THR A 354 -8.89 -6.33 -24.09
CA THR A 354 -7.50 -6.12 -24.48
C THR A 354 -7.38 -4.83 -25.27
N GLU A 355 -6.70 -3.84 -24.71
CA GLU A 355 -6.50 -2.53 -25.33
C GLU A 355 -5.04 -2.31 -25.69
N GLN A 356 -4.80 -1.68 -26.84
CA GLN A 356 -3.48 -1.21 -27.22
C GLN A 356 -3.42 0.32 -27.10
N ARG A 357 -2.49 0.82 -26.29
CA ARG A 357 -2.35 2.25 -26.02
C ARG A 357 -0.92 2.70 -26.32
N LYS A 358 -0.76 3.91 -26.89
CA LYS A 358 0.54 4.55 -27.07
C LYS A 358 0.87 5.34 -25.80
N CYS A 359 1.94 4.97 -25.11
CA CYS A 359 2.43 5.69 -23.94
C CYS A 359 3.62 6.58 -24.31
N LEU A 360 3.67 7.77 -23.70
CA LEU A 360 4.68 8.81 -23.87
C LEU A 360 4.98 9.42 -22.49
N ILE A 361 6.26 9.62 -22.18
CA ILE A 361 6.72 10.24 -20.94
C ILE A 361 7.71 11.35 -21.29
N GLY A 362 7.35 12.60 -20.97
CA GLY A 362 8.16 13.76 -21.35
C GLY A 362 8.48 13.77 -22.85
N SER A 363 9.77 13.77 -23.19
CA SER A 363 10.27 13.78 -24.57
C SER A 363 10.69 12.38 -25.11
N GLU A 364 10.39 11.30 -24.39
CA GLU A 364 10.77 9.94 -24.79
C GLU A 364 9.96 9.44 -26.01
N LYS A 365 10.51 8.44 -26.73
CA LYS A 365 9.84 7.84 -27.88
C LYS A 365 8.59 7.07 -27.46
N SER A 366 7.48 7.27 -28.18
CA SER A 366 6.23 6.56 -27.89
C SER A 366 6.38 5.05 -28.03
N ARG A 367 5.88 4.27 -27.07
CA ARG A 367 5.77 2.81 -27.17
C ARG A 367 4.31 2.38 -27.14
N VAL A 368 3.95 1.40 -27.95
CA VAL A 368 2.64 0.74 -27.88
C VAL A 368 2.72 -0.35 -26.83
N LEU A 369 1.84 -0.27 -25.83
CA LEU A 369 1.67 -1.26 -24.78
C LEU A 369 0.29 -1.91 -24.91
N THR A 370 0.19 -3.18 -24.50
CA THR A 370 -1.06 -3.94 -24.50
C THR A 370 -1.49 -4.15 -23.06
N PHE A 371 -2.71 -3.73 -22.75
CA PHE A 371 -3.29 -3.80 -21.41
C PHE A 371 -4.53 -4.69 -21.42
N LEU A 372 -4.75 -5.41 -20.33
CA LEU A 372 -6.03 -6.07 -20.06
C LEU A 372 -6.78 -5.22 -19.04
N VAL A 373 -7.92 -4.66 -19.46
CA VAL A 373 -8.73 -3.76 -18.64
C VAL A 373 -10.08 -4.41 -18.39
N PHE A 374 -10.54 -4.42 -17.14
CA PHE A 374 -11.85 -4.93 -16.78
C PHE A 374 -12.85 -3.78 -16.63
N HIS A 375 -14.02 -3.94 -17.24
CA HIS A 375 -15.11 -2.95 -17.19
C HIS A 375 -16.33 -3.59 -16.54
N GLY A 376 -16.80 -3.00 -15.44
CA GLY A 376 -18.05 -3.42 -14.81
C GLY A 376 -19.24 -3.23 -15.74
N VAL A 377 -20.12 -4.22 -15.78
CA VAL A 377 -21.30 -4.23 -16.64
C VAL A 377 -22.51 -3.80 -15.81
N THR A 378 -23.10 -2.66 -16.15
CA THR A 378 -24.37 -2.22 -15.56
C THR A 378 -25.52 -2.59 -16.50
N GLY A 379 -26.44 -3.43 -16.03
CA GLY A 379 -27.65 -3.77 -16.76
C GLY A 379 -28.52 -2.51 -16.95
N ARG A 380 -28.92 -2.20 -18.18
CA ARG A 380 -29.97 -1.19 -18.40
C ARG A 380 -31.32 -1.82 -18.02
N SER A 381 -31.77 -1.61 -16.79
CA SER A 381 -33.20 -1.71 -16.49
C SER A 381 -33.92 -0.63 -17.29
N ARG A 382 -34.48 -0.99 -18.45
CA ARG A 382 -35.49 -0.17 -19.11
C ARG A 382 -36.70 -0.10 -18.19
N VAL A 383 -36.89 1.04 -17.52
CA VAL A 383 -38.22 1.54 -17.23
C VAL A 383 -38.21 3.04 -17.52
N PRO A 384 -38.91 3.45 -18.58
CA PRO A 384 -40.00 4.39 -18.36
C PRO A 384 -41.28 3.77 -18.90
N PHE A 385 -42.23 3.50 -18.01
CA PHE A 385 -43.62 3.37 -18.40
C PHE A 385 -44.18 4.78 -18.64
N CYS A 386 -44.69 4.97 -19.85
CA CYS A 386 -45.58 6.02 -20.36
C CYS A 386 -45.18 7.49 -20.16
#